data_AF-A0A4R1GJN3-F1
#
_entry.id   AF-A0A4R1GJN3-F1
#
_cell.length_a   1.000
_cell.length_b   1.000
_cell.length_c   1.000
_cell.angle_alpha   90.00
_cell.angle_beta   90.00
_cell.angle_gamma   90.00
#
_symmetry.space_group_name_H-M   'P 1'
#
loop_
_entity.id
_entity.type
_entity.pdbx_description
1 polymer ?
#
loop_
_entity_poly.entity_id
_entity_poly.type
_entity_poly.pdbx_seq_one_letter_code
_entity_poly.pdbx_strand_id
1 'polypeptide(L)'
;MAPDTELGRLLEKRNELEARLRQVTGEESSDETMRQRFPVASFAERRAQEQAWAAQRAASLARGGADPIERHLGPSPLEGRMDAGLAGRSGLMDGIGNRFSSALGGARTALGRGNQALRPFSDTLGSAQRSAGDARTQLRDLDRQFAEEGVSDAERREIRKALHGDKLDKAGAALDRANAAMDRPKRAAEQIESGWLGRQQKITGAMDRHSGYADRREQRMSLERGGSGDLFERMQANRERALERRREAMLQDQRDEQRRQRARDKQRERQRENAED
;
A
#
# COMPACT_ATOMS: atom_id res chain seq x y z
N MET A 1 -0.04 17.24 60.68
CA MET A 1 -1.09 16.20 60.57
C MET A 1 -0.52 14.91 61.14
N ALA A 2 -1.30 14.17 61.93
CA ALA A 2 -0.81 13.03 62.69
C ALA A 2 -0.32 11.88 61.75
N PRO A 3 0.91 11.37 61.94
CA PRO A 3 1.54 10.39 61.04
C PRO A 3 0.93 8.97 61.09
N ASP A 4 0.05 8.68 62.04
CA ASP A 4 -0.45 7.30 62.28
C ASP A 4 -1.75 6.95 61.53
N THR A 5 -2.26 7.82 60.68
CA THR A 5 -3.43 7.50 59.85
C THR A 5 -3.00 6.71 58.61
N GLU A 6 -3.81 5.74 58.16
CA GLU A 6 -3.55 4.98 56.92
C GLU A 6 -3.30 5.89 55.71
N LEU A 7 -3.96 7.05 55.69
CA LEU A 7 -3.73 8.12 54.72
C LEU A 7 -2.29 8.64 54.74
N GLY A 8 -1.72 8.86 55.93
CA GLY A 8 -0.32 9.27 56.10
C GLY A 8 0.65 8.25 55.52
N ARG A 9 0.44 6.96 55.80
CA ARG A 9 1.26 5.86 55.25
C ARG A 9 1.16 5.75 53.73
N LEU A 10 -0.02 5.99 53.16
CA LEU A 10 -0.22 6.00 51.70
C LEU A 10 0.48 7.19 51.04
N LEU A 11 0.47 8.36 51.68
CA LEU A 11 1.19 9.54 51.20
C LEU A 11 2.70 9.35 51.27
N GLU A 12 3.22 8.73 52.32
CA GLU A 12 4.65 8.38 52.43
C GLU A 12 5.08 7.39 51.35
N LYS A 13 4.31 6.31 51.14
CA LYS A 13 4.57 5.35 50.06
C LYS A 13 4.53 5.99 48.68
N ARG A 14 3.60 6.93 48.46
CA ARG A 14 3.53 7.70 47.21
C ARG A 14 4.80 8.53 47.02
N ASN A 15 5.23 9.26 48.05
CA ASN A 15 6.42 10.11 47.97
C ASN A 15 7.70 9.28 47.75
N GLU A 16 7.79 8.11 48.36
CA GLU A 16 8.92 7.20 48.17
C GLU A 16 8.96 6.62 46.75
N LEU A 17 7.80 6.26 46.19
CA LEU A 17 7.70 5.83 44.79
C LEU A 17 8.02 6.96 43.81
N GLU A 18 7.58 8.18 44.08
CA GLU A 18 7.94 9.35 43.27
C GLU A 18 9.45 9.64 43.31
N ALA A 19 10.10 9.50 44.47
CA ALA A 19 11.55 9.65 44.61
C ALA A 19 12.31 8.56 43.83
N ARG A 20 11.89 7.30 43.95
CA ARG A 20 12.49 6.19 43.18
C ARG A 20 12.27 6.34 41.67
N LEU A 21 11.10 6.80 41.25
CA LEU A 21 10.83 7.09 39.85
C LEU A 21 11.75 8.18 39.33
N ARG A 22 11.93 9.30 40.06
CA ARG A 22 12.87 10.37 39.67
C ARG A 22 14.31 9.89 39.54
N GLN A 23 14.73 8.98 40.41
CA GLN A 23 16.07 8.39 40.38
C GLN A 23 16.26 7.45 39.17
N VAL A 24 15.21 6.71 38.79
CA VAL A 24 15.23 5.79 37.64
C VAL A 24 15.05 6.55 36.30
N THR A 25 14.27 7.63 36.28
CA THR A 25 14.05 8.44 35.07
C THR A 25 15.18 9.44 34.81
N GLY A 26 16.17 9.56 35.70
CA GLY A 26 17.36 10.40 35.50
C GLY A 26 17.03 11.89 35.38
N GLU A 27 15.97 12.36 36.05
CA GLU A 27 15.48 13.73 35.87
C GLU A 27 16.45 14.81 36.41
N GLU A 28 17.32 14.46 37.37
CA GLU A 28 18.31 15.37 37.95
C GLU A 28 19.69 15.35 37.27
N SER A 29 19.99 14.38 36.40
CA SER A 29 21.31 14.24 35.74
C SER A 29 21.26 14.20 34.21
N SER A 30 20.15 14.63 33.62
CA SER A 30 20.12 14.92 32.19
C SER A 30 20.76 16.29 31.93
N ASP A 31 22.09 16.25 31.79
CA ASP A 31 22.97 17.25 31.18
C ASP A 31 22.23 18.49 30.64
N GLU A 32 22.43 19.64 31.28
CA GLU A 32 21.98 20.97 30.81
C GLU A 32 22.34 21.18 29.32
N THR A 33 23.47 20.59 28.89
CA THR A 33 23.97 20.58 27.51
C THR A 33 23.12 19.72 26.56
N MET A 34 22.49 18.63 27.03
CA MET A 34 21.53 17.83 26.25
C MET A 34 20.15 18.52 26.16
N ARG A 35 19.70 19.21 27.21
CA ARG A 35 18.46 20.03 27.17
C ARG A 35 18.56 21.19 26.18
N GLN A 36 19.74 21.79 26.04
CA GLN A 36 20.00 22.83 25.04
C GLN A 36 20.09 22.28 23.61
N ARG A 37 20.56 21.04 23.42
CA ARG A 37 20.65 20.39 22.10
C ARG A 37 19.30 19.86 21.60
N PHE A 38 18.45 19.39 22.50
CA PHE A 38 17.11 18.91 22.18
C PHE A 38 16.10 19.48 23.19
N PRO A 39 15.44 20.61 22.89
CA PRO A 39 14.45 21.19 23.78
C PRO A 39 13.18 20.33 23.81
N VAL A 40 13.20 19.30 24.66
CA VAL A 40 12.06 18.43 24.92
C VAL A 40 11.22 19.07 26.02
N ALA A 41 9.96 19.40 25.70
CA ALA A 41 9.02 19.96 26.66
C ALA A 41 8.83 18.99 27.84
N SER A 42 8.83 19.55 29.04
CA SER A 42 8.58 18.79 30.25
C SER A 42 7.21 18.11 30.18
N PHE A 43 7.03 17.05 30.96
CA PHE A 43 5.76 16.31 30.98
C PHE A 43 4.59 17.21 31.42
N ALA A 44 4.85 18.14 32.34
CA ALA A 44 3.86 19.12 32.80
C ALA A 44 3.43 20.08 31.67
N GLU A 45 4.37 20.57 30.86
CA GLU A 45 4.06 21.44 29.71
C GLU A 45 3.27 20.69 28.63
N ARG A 46 3.59 19.42 28.38
CA ARG A 46 2.82 18.58 27.45
C ARG A 46 1.36 18.41 27.89
N ARG A 47 1.11 18.13 29.16
CA ARG A 47 -0.27 18.07 29.68
C ARG A 47 -1.00 19.40 29.54
N ALA A 48 -0.33 20.52 29.80
CA ALA A 48 -0.94 21.84 29.69
C ALA A 48 -1.34 22.15 28.22
N GLN A 49 -0.48 21.78 27.26
CA GLN A 49 -0.77 21.92 25.84
C GLN A 49 -1.93 21.02 25.38
N GLU A 50 -1.96 19.76 25.83
CA GLU A 50 -3.06 18.85 25.53
C GLU A 50 -4.40 19.37 26.06
N GLN A 51 -4.40 19.90 27.29
CA GLN A 51 -5.60 20.49 27.90
C GLN A 51 -6.06 21.75 27.16
N ALA A 52 -5.13 22.64 26.78
CA ALA A 52 -5.46 23.83 25.99
C ALA A 52 -6.06 23.45 24.63
N TRP A 53 -5.57 22.39 23.99
CA TRP A 53 -6.08 21.92 22.72
C TRP A 53 -7.44 21.22 22.84
N ALA A 54 -7.63 20.44 23.90
CA ALA A 54 -8.94 19.88 24.25
C ALA A 54 -9.97 21.00 24.48
N ALA A 55 -9.60 22.09 25.16
CA ALA A 55 -10.45 23.25 25.37
C ALA A 55 -10.81 23.96 24.07
N GLN A 56 -9.85 24.13 23.14
CA GLN A 56 -10.14 24.70 21.81
C GLN A 56 -11.10 23.83 20.99
N ARG A 57 -10.94 22.51 21.03
CA ARG A 57 -11.88 21.58 20.35
C ARG A 57 -13.28 21.67 20.94
N ALA A 58 -13.38 21.67 22.26
CA ALA A 58 -14.66 21.85 22.95
C ALA A 58 -15.33 23.19 22.58
N ALA A 59 -14.56 24.29 22.53
CA ALA A 59 -15.06 25.60 22.11
C ALA A 59 -15.50 25.65 20.63
N SER A 60 -14.78 24.95 19.75
CA SER A 60 -15.12 24.85 18.31
C SER A 60 -16.37 24.01 18.04
N LEU A 61 -16.65 23.02 18.91
CA LEU A 61 -17.87 22.22 18.88
C LEU A 61 -19.06 23.01 19.44
N ALA A 62 -18.85 23.78 20.52
CA ALA A 62 -19.89 24.63 21.09
C ALA A 62 -20.32 25.79 20.18
N ARG A 63 -19.44 26.29 19.29
CA ARG A 63 -19.75 27.36 18.32
C ARG A 63 -20.30 26.88 16.98
N GLY A 64 -20.27 25.57 16.69
CA GLY A 64 -20.62 25.02 15.38
C GLY A 64 -21.67 23.92 15.47
N GLY A 65 -22.92 24.29 15.73
CA GLY A 65 -24.05 23.41 15.49
C GLY A 65 -24.28 23.22 13.99
N ALA A 66 -24.44 21.95 13.58
CA ALA A 66 -24.91 21.48 12.27
C ALA A 66 -24.06 21.81 11.02
N ASP A 67 -23.13 20.91 10.66
CA ASP A 67 -23.11 20.20 9.36
C ASP A 67 -21.79 19.41 9.16
N PRO A 68 -21.82 18.19 8.57
CA PRO A 68 -20.63 17.38 8.35
C PRO A 68 -20.09 17.59 6.93
N ILE A 69 -19.37 18.69 6.70
CA ILE A 69 -18.51 18.82 5.51
C ILE A 69 -17.12 19.26 5.98
N GLU A 70 -16.19 18.31 5.84
CA GLU A 70 -14.73 18.44 5.73
C GLU A 70 -14.10 19.72 6.30
N ARG A 71 -13.89 19.72 7.62
CA ARG A 71 -12.95 20.65 8.26
C ARG A 71 -11.52 20.12 8.08
N HIS A 72 -10.75 20.75 7.20
CA HIS A 72 -9.30 20.58 7.13
C HIS A 72 -8.67 20.98 8.48
N LEU A 73 -8.29 19.97 9.26
CA LEU A 73 -7.42 20.13 10.42
C LEU A 73 -6.00 20.41 9.90
N GLY A 74 -5.46 21.59 10.23
CA GLY A 74 -4.02 21.84 10.07
C GLY A 74 -3.21 20.86 10.93
N PRO A 75 -1.97 20.52 10.52
CA PRO A 75 -1.14 19.55 11.25
C PRO A 75 -0.87 20.02 12.68
N SER A 76 -0.79 19.05 13.59
CA SER A 76 -0.40 19.25 14.98
C SER A 76 0.98 19.92 15.08
N PRO A 77 1.20 20.90 15.98
CA PRO A 77 2.50 21.53 16.14
C PRO A 77 3.59 20.57 16.67
N LEU A 78 3.23 19.36 17.10
CA LEU A 78 4.18 18.31 17.48
C LEU A 78 4.83 17.62 16.27
N GLU A 79 4.27 17.77 15.07
CA GLU A 79 4.82 17.21 13.83
C GLU A 79 5.92 18.13 13.23
N GLY A 80 5.87 19.43 13.55
CA GLY A 80 6.82 20.42 13.01
C GLY A 80 8.16 20.55 13.74
N ARG A 81 8.35 19.90 14.91
CA ARG A 81 9.61 20.06 15.70
C ARG A 81 10.62 18.93 15.52
N MET A 82 10.24 17.80 14.92
CA MET A 82 11.22 16.79 14.48
C MET A 82 11.92 17.17 13.16
N ASP A 83 11.44 18.20 12.47
CA ASP A 83 11.99 18.71 11.20
C ASP A 83 12.91 19.94 11.35
N ALA A 84 13.10 20.46 12.57
CA ALA A 84 13.89 21.67 12.81
C ALA A 84 15.42 21.48 12.68
N GLY A 85 15.88 20.33 12.17
CA GLY A 85 17.29 20.05 11.84
C GLY A 85 17.55 19.73 10.36
N LEU A 86 16.52 19.67 9.52
CA LEU A 86 16.64 19.33 8.09
C LEU A 86 15.82 20.31 7.25
N ALA A 87 16.17 21.59 7.35
CA ALA A 87 15.69 22.62 6.43
C ALA A 87 16.20 22.31 5.01
N GLY A 88 15.42 21.56 4.24
CA GLY A 88 15.71 21.34 2.83
C GLY A 88 15.01 20.19 2.12
N ARG A 89 14.26 19.30 2.80
CA ARG A 89 13.72 18.10 2.10
C ARG A 89 12.25 17.71 2.33
N SER A 90 11.51 18.27 3.30
CA SER A 90 10.15 17.81 3.61
C SER A 90 9.00 18.57 2.90
N GLY A 91 9.28 19.67 2.18
CA GLY A 91 8.22 20.41 1.46
C GLY A 91 7.73 19.77 0.16
N LEU A 92 8.48 18.81 -0.41
CA LEU A 92 8.17 18.24 -1.74
C LEU A 92 7.39 16.92 -1.70
N MET A 93 7.48 16.16 -0.60
CA MET A 93 6.91 14.81 -0.50
C MET A 93 5.53 14.76 0.17
N ASP A 94 5.27 15.59 1.20
CA ASP A 94 3.96 15.60 1.88
C ASP A 94 2.90 16.44 1.14
N GLY A 95 3.34 17.48 0.41
CA GLY A 95 2.42 18.40 -0.25
C GLY A 95 1.90 17.90 -1.60
N ILE A 96 2.67 17.12 -2.35
CA ILE A 96 2.30 16.69 -3.71
C ILE A 96 1.66 15.32 -3.65
N GLY A 97 2.26 14.34 -2.96
CA GLY A 97 1.72 12.98 -2.86
C GLY A 97 0.32 12.94 -2.24
N ASN A 98 0.08 13.72 -1.19
CA ASN A 98 -1.17 13.70 -0.44
C ASN A 98 -2.31 14.51 -1.09
N ARG A 99 -1.97 15.57 -1.84
CA ARG A 99 -2.95 16.31 -2.66
C ARG A 99 -3.31 15.57 -3.94
N PHE A 100 -2.34 14.89 -4.57
CA PHE A 100 -2.63 14.05 -5.73
C PHE A 100 -3.44 12.81 -5.34
N SER A 101 -3.13 12.13 -4.24
CA SER A 101 -3.89 10.95 -3.80
C SER A 101 -5.33 11.31 -3.40
N SER A 102 -5.54 12.42 -2.69
CA SER A 102 -6.87 12.89 -2.29
C SER A 102 -7.68 13.42 -3.47
N ALA A 103 -7.09 14.20 -4.37
CA ALA A 103 -7.77 14.66 -5.59
C ALA A 103 -8.15 13.49 -6.50
N LEU A 104 -7.28 12.47 -6.63
CA LEU A 104 -7.57 11.28 -7.42
C LEU A 104 -8.64 10.39 -6.76
N GLY A 105 -8.60 10.25 -5.43
CA GLY A 105 -9.65 9.56 -4.67
C GLY A 105 -11.01 10.25 -4.80
N GLY A 106 -11.03 11.58 -4.75
CA GLY A 106 -12.20 12.41 -5.02
C GLY A 106 -12.72 12.25 -6.45
N ALA A 107 -11.82 12.23 -7.44
CA ALA A 107 -12.18 12.00 -8.84
C ALA A 107 -12.77 10.59 -9.07
N ARG A 108 -12.23 9.55 -8.40
CA ARG A 108 -12.77 8.18 -8.45
C ARG A 108 -14.15 8.08 -7.85
N THR A 109 -14.37 8.70 -6.70
CA THR A 109 -15.70 8.73 -6.05
C THR A 109 -16.69 9.56 -6.87
N ALA A 110 -16.25 10.63 -7.54
CA ALA A 110 -17.08 11.39 -8.48
C ALA A 110 -17.44 10.56 -9.72
N LEU A 111 -16.48 9.84 -10.32
CA LEU A 111 -16.70 8.90 -11.42
C LEU A 111 -17.64 7.75 -11.02
N GLY A 112 -17.46 7.18 -9.84
CA GLY A 112 -18.33 6.14 -9.29
C GLY A 112 -19.77 6.63 -9.13
N ARG A 113 -19.96 7.84 -8.56
CA ARG A 113 -21.28 8.48 -8.45
C ARG A 113 -21.88 8.80 -9.82
N GLY A 114 -21.08 9.28 -10.77
CA GLY A 114 -21.51 9.53 -12.16
C GLY A 114 -21.97 8.24 -12.86
N ASN A 115 -21.21 7.15 -12.72
CA ASN A 115 -21.61 5.85 -13.25
C ASN A 115 -22.89 5.32 -12.59
N GLN A 116 -23.07 5.53 -11.29
CA GLN A 116 -24.29 5.13 -10.59
C GLN A 116 -25.52 5.93 -11.03
N ALA A 117 -25.34 7.21 -11.36
CA ALA A 117 -26.38 8.06 -11.95
C ALA A 117 -26.71 7.70 -13.40
N LEU A 118 -25.72 7.23 -14.17
CA LEU A 118 -25.89 6.80 -15.57
C LEU A 118 -26.42 5.37 -15.71
N ARG A 119 -26.32 4.55 -14.65
CA ARG A 119 -26.78 3.16 -14.63
C ARG A 119 -28.23 2.94 -15.08
N PRO A 120 -29.24 3.69 -14.59
CA PRO A 120 -30.62 3.52 -15.07
C PRO A 120 -30.74 3.80 -16.57
N PHE A 121 -29.98 4.76 -17.09
CA PHE A 121 -29.99 5.10 -18.52
C PHE A 121 -29.29 4.03 -19.37
N SER A 122 -28.21 3.41 -18.87
CA SER A 122 -27.60 2.27 -19.55
C SER A 122 -28.48 1.03 -19.53
N ASP A 123 -29.22 0.81 -18.44
CA ASP A 123 -30.13 -0.33 -18.31
C ASP A 123 -31.32 -0.21 -19.27
N THR A 124 -31.86 1.01 -19.44
CA THR A 124 -32.94 1.28 -20.41
C THR A 124 -32.44 1.24 -21.86
N LEU A 125 -31.23 1.72 -22.15
CA LEU A 125 -30.63 1.55 -23.48
C LEU A 125 -30.39 0.08 -23.80
N GLY A 126 -29.90 -0.70 -22.82
CA GLY A 126 -29.68 -2.13 -22.98
C GLY A 126 -30.99 -2.91 -23.18
N SER A 127 -32.08 -2.55 -22.49
CA SER A 127 -33.39 -3.17 -22.71
C SER A 127 -33.98 -2.81 -24.06
N ALA A 128 -33.85 -1.54 -24.50
CA ALA A 128 -34.27 -1.09 -25.82
C ALA A 128 -33.49 -1.81 -26.94
N GLN A 129 -32.18 -2.02 -26.75
CA GLN A 129 -31.34 -2.74 -27.70
C GLN A 129 -31.74 -4.21 -27.82
N ARG A 130 -32.00 -4.90 -26.69
CA ARG A 130 -32.52 -6.28 -26.69
C ARG A 130 -33.86 -6.36 -27.41
N SER A 131 -34.80 -5.49 -27.08
CA SER A 131 -36.11 -5.45 -27.72
C SER A 131 -36.03 -5.19 -29.24
N ALA A 132 -35.15 -4.27 -29.68
CA ALA A 132 -34.92 -4.03 -31.11
C ALA A 132 -34.26 -5.24 -31.80
N GLY A 133 -33.36 -5.94 -31.11
CA GLY A 133 -32.74 -7.19 -31.59
C GLY A 133 -33.75 -8.32 -31.74
N ASP A 134 -34.63 -8.50 -30.76
CA ASP A 134 -35.70 -9.50 -30.78
C ASP A 134 -36.67 -9.22 -31.93
N ALA A 135 -37.10 -7.96 -32.10
CA ALA A 135 -37.97 -7.55 -33.21
C ALA A 135 -37.33 -7.78 -34.59
N ARG A 136 -36.02 -7.54 -34.74
CA ARG A 136 -35.29 -7.86 -35.98
C ARG A 136 -35.21 -9.36 -36.23
N THR A 137 -35.01 -10.16 -35.18
CA THR A 137 -34.97 -11.61 -35.29
C THR A 137 -36.33 -12.15 -35.72
N GLN A 138 -37.41 -11.68 -35.09
CA GLN A 138 -38.78 -12.00 -35.47
C GLN A 138 -39.09 -11.60 -36.92
N LEU A 139 -38.68 -10.41 -37.37
CA LEU A 139 -38.84 -10.00 -38.76
C LEU A 139 -38.08 -10.91 -39.73
N ARG A 140 -36.91 -11.40 -39.33
CA ARG A 140 -36.10 -12.31 -40.14
C ARG A 140 -36.71 -13.72 -40.19
N ASP A 141 -37.29 -14.17 -39.09
CA ASP A 141 -37.99 -15.45 -39.02
C ASP A 141 -39.28 -15.42 -39.84
N LEU A 142 -40.04 -14.32 -39.79
CA LEU A 142 -41.18 -14.09 -40.69
C LEU A 142 -40.75 -14.06 -42.17
N ASP A 143 -39.63 -13.41 -42.49
CA ASP A 143 -39.09 -13.35 -43.86
C ASP A 143 -38.69 -14.75 -44.38
N ARG A 144 -38.22 -15.64 -43.49
CA ARG A 144 -37.95 -17.06 -43.79
C ARG A 144 -39.24 -17.85 -43.99
N GLN A 145 -40.24 -17.67 -43.13
CA GLN A 145 -41.54 -18.32 -43.28
C GLN A 145 -42.21 -17.94 -44.60
N PHE A 146 -42.20 -16.65 -44.97
CA PHE A 146 -42.69 -16.21 -46.27
C PHE A 146 -41.86 -16.76 -47.44
N ALA A 147 -40.56 -17.02 -47.24
CA ALA A 147 -39.72 -17.70 -48.24
C ALA A 147 -40.19 -19.14 -48.49
N GLU A 148 -40.46 -19.86 -47.40
CA GLU A 148 -40.89 -21.26 -47.41
C GLU A 148 -42.29 -21.40 -48.02
N GLU A 149 -43.16 -20.41 -47.82
CA GLU A 149 -44.49 -20.31 -48.44
C GLU A 149 -44.46 -19.89 -49.92
N GLY A 150 -43.29 -19.56 -50.48
CA GLY A 150 -43.14 -19.20 -51.89
C GLY A 150 -43.54 -17.77 -52.23
N VAL A 151 -43.66 -16.88 -51.23
CA VAL A 151 -43.93 -15.45 -51.45
C VAL A 151 -42.76 -14.81 -52.20
N SER A 152 -43.07 -14.00 -53.23
CA SER A 152 -42.04 -13.39 -54.06
C SER A 152 -41.17 -12.40 -53.27
N ASP A 153 -39.93 -12.19 -53.72
CA ASP A 153 -39.02 -11.20 -53.13
C ASP A 153 -39.58 -9.77 -53.15
N ALA A 154 -40.49 -9.46 -54.08
CA ALA A 154 -41.11 -8.16 -54.19
C ALA A 154 -42.15 -7.96 -53.07
N GLU A 155 -43.04 -8.92 -52.89
CA GLU A 155 -44.09 -8.89 -51.84
C GLU A 155 -43.47 -8.92 -50.43
N ARG A 156 -42.42 -9.72 -50.22
CA ARG A 156 -41.69 -9.73 -48.94
C ARG A 156 -41.07 -8.38 -48.58
N ARG A 157 -40.59 -7.63 -49.57
CA ARG A 157 -40.07 -6.27 -49.38
C ARG A 157 -41.18 -5.27 -49.05
N GLU A 158 -42.35 -5.41 -49.65
CA GLU A 158 -43.52 -4.59 -49.30
C GLU A 158 -44.01 -4.87 -47.89
N ILE A 159 -44.06 -6.15 -47.49
CA ILE A 159 -44.41 -6.56 -46.13
C ILE A 159 -43.39 -6.02 -45.13
N ARG A 160 -42.07 -6.12 -45.41
CA ARG A 160 -41.02 -5.53 -44.57
C ARG A 160 -41.18 -4.01 -44.44
N LYS A 161 -41.55 -3.31 -45.52
CA LYS A 161 -41.79 -1.86 -45.51
C LYS A 161 -43.02 -1.49 -44.69
N ALA A 162 -44.11 -2.26 -44.81
CA ALA A 162 -45.33 -2.10 -44.02
C ALA A 162 -45.06 -2.34 -42.52
N LEU A 163 -44.26 -3.34 -42.18
CA LEU A 163 -43.80 -3.64 -40.82
C LEU A 163 -42.68 -2.71 -40.32
N HIS A 164 -42.34 -1.68 -41.09
CA HIS A 164 -41.32 -0.68 -40.73
C HIS A 164 -39.92 -1.28 -40.44
N GLY A 165 -39.55 -2.35 -41.12
CA GLY A 165 -38.23 -2.98 -40.98
C GLY A 165 -37.07 -1.99 -41.13
N ASP A 166 -37.14 -1.09 -42.12
CA ASP A 166 -36.12 -0.05 -42.33
C ASP A 166 -35.98 0.92 -41.15
N LYS A 167 -37.08 1.20 -40.43
CA LYS A 167 -37.06 2.06 -39.24
C LYS A 167 -36.43 1.32 -38.06
N LEU A 168 -36.70 0.01 -37.91
CA LEU A 168 -36.07 -0.83 -36.88
C LEU A 168 -34.57 -0.98 -37.13
N ASP A 169 -34.14 -1.11 -38.39
CA ASP A 169 -32.73 -1.12 -38.74
C ASP A 169 -32.04 0.20 -38.43
N LYS A 170 -32.65 1.34 -38.77
CA LYS A 170 -32.16 2.66 -38.39
C LYS A 170 -32.13 2.87 -36.87
N ALA A 171 -33.17 2.45 -36.16
CA ALA A 171 -33.29 2.60 -34.71
C ALA A 171 -32.20 1.79 -33.98
N GLY A 172 -32.03 0.51 -34.32
CA GLY A 172 -30.96 -0.27 -33.69
C GLY A 172 -29.56 0.23 -34.07
N ALA A 173 -29.33 0.71 -35.31
CA ALA A 173 -28.05 1.33 -35.66
C ALA A 173 -27.78 2.65 -34.91
N ALA A 174 -28.83 3.36 -34.49
CA ALA A 174 -28.70 4.52 -33.60
C ALA A 174 -28.41 4.10 -32.16
N LEU A 175 -29.08 3.04 -31.67
CA LEU A 175 -28.83 2.46 -30.33
C LEU A 175 -27.40 1.91 -30.21
N ASP A 176 -26.91 1.20 -31.22
CA ASP A 176 -25.54 0.67 -31.25
C ASP A 176 -24.49 1.80 -31.20
N ARG A 177 -24.74 2.91 -31.93
CA ARG A 177 -23.88 4.11 -31.89
C ARG A 177 -23.91 4.81 -30.54
N ALA A 178 -25.10 4.93 -29.93
CA ALA A 178 -25.26 5.51 -28.60
C ALA A 178 -24.52 4.65 -27.55
N ASN A 179 -24.64 3.33 -27.62
CA ASN A 179 -23.97 2.42 -26.70
C ASN A 179 -22.44 2.48 -26.88
N ALA A 180 -21.95 2.46 -28.14
CA ALA A 180 -20.53 2.63 -28.43
C ALA A 180 -19.97 3.98 -27.94
N ALA A 181 -20.77 5.06 -27.99
CA ALA A 181 -20.39 6.35 -27.45
C ALA A 181 -20.29 6.33 -25.92
N MET A 182 -21.16 5.58 -25.23
CA MET A 182 -21.12 5.41 -23.77
C MET A 182 -20.02 4.48 -23.29
N ASP A 183 -19.56 3.53 -24.10
CA ASP A 183 -18.47 2.62 -23.74
C ASP A 183 -17.08 3.26 -23.85
N ARG A 184 -16.91 4.26 -24.73
CA ARG A 184 -15.64 5.01 -24.87
C ARG A 184 -15.14 5.63 -23.54
N PRO A 185 -15.94 6.40 -22.79
CA PRO A 185 -15.49 6.96 -21.52
C PRO A 185 -15.21 5.88 -20.46
N LYS A 186 -15.96 4.77 -20.45
CA LYS A 186 -15.69 3.64 -19.55
C LYS A 186 -14.32 3.02 -19.82
N ARG A 187 -14.01 2.73 -21.08
CA ARG A 187 -12.69 2.19 -21.49
C ARG A 187 -11.56 3.17 -21.20
N ALA A 188 -11.77 4.46 -21.40
CA ALA A 188 -10.79 5.48 -21.04
C ALA A 188 -10.53 5.50 -19.52
N ALA A 189 -11.58 5.41 -18.71
CA ALA A 189 -11.46 5.31 -17.25
C ALA A 189 -10.72 4.03 -16.82
N GLU A 190 -11.05 2.87 -17.42
CA GLU A 190 -10.36 1.60 -17.17
C GLU A 190 -8.87 1.64 -17.55
N GLN A 191 -8.51 2.30 -18.66
CA GLN A 191 -7.11 2.50 -19.05
C GLN A 191 -6.34 3.37 -18.06
N ILE A 192 -6.96 4.44 -17.56
CA ILE A 192 -6.37 5.29 -16.52
C ILE A 192 -6.19 4.49 -15.23
N GLU A 193 -7.21 3.72 -14.83
CA GLU A 193 -7.19 2.91 -13.62
C GLU A 193 -6.13 1.81 -13.68
N SER A 194 -6.09 1.04 -14.77
CA SER A 194 -5.07 -0.01 -14.99
C SER A 194 -3.66 0.56 -15.07
N GLY A 195 -3.46 1.70 -15.75
CA GLY A 195 -2.18 2.39 -15.79
C GLY A 195 -1.75 2.89 -14.40
N TRP A 196 -2.70 3.32 -13.57
CA TRP A 196 -2.43 3.69 -12.18
C TRP A 196 -2.10 2.48 -11.31
N LEU A 197 -2.89 1.39 -11.38
CA LEU A 197 -2.61 0.15 -10.64
C LEU A 197 -1.25 -0.41 -11.01
N GLY A 198 -0.86 -0.38 -12.28
CA GLY A 198 0.47 -0.77 -12.73
C GLY A 198 1.58 0.11 -12.15
N ARG A 199 1.37 1.44 -12.06
CA ARG A 199 2.32 2.35 -11.41
C ARG A 199 2.38 2.13 -9.90
N GLN A 200 1.25 1.94 -9.25
CA GLN A 200 1.18 1.63 -7.82
C GLN A 200 1.92 0.33 -7.54
N GLN A 201 1.67 -0.74 -8.30
CA GLN A 201 2.39 -2.01 -8.18
C GLN A 201 3.90 -1.87 -8.44
N LYS A 202 4.35 -0.95 -9.28
CA LYS A 202 5.79 -0.67 -9.46
C LYS A 202 6.39 0.03 -8.24
N ILE A 203 5.65 0.95 -7.63
CA ILE A 203 6.09 1.71 -6.44
C ILE A 203 6.04 0.83 -5.19
N THR A 204 4.91 0.18 -4.93
CA THR A 204 4.71 -0.67 -3.74
C THR A 204 5.32 -2.04 -3.91
N GLY A 205 5.24 -2.64 -5.11
CA GLY A 205 5.80 -3.97 -5.36
C GLY A 205 7.32 -4.04 -5.28
N ALA A 206 8.04 -2.93 -5.51
CA ALA A 206 9.48 -2.87 -5.25
C ALA A 206 9.79 -2.82 -3.73
N MET A 207 8.94 -2.16 -2.94
CA MET A 207 9.05 -2.13 -1.48
C MET A 207 8.66 -3.46 -0.83
N ASP A 208 7.63 -4.13 -1.34
CA ASP A 208 7.10 -5.35 -0.73
C ASP A 208 7.82 -6.63 -1.19
N ARG A 209 8.39 -6.67 -2.41
CA ARG A 209 9.12 -7.86 -2.89
C ARG A 209 10.61 -7.88 -2.55
N HIS A 210 11.21 -6.72 -2.26
CA HIS A 210 12.68 -6.62 -2.10
C HIS A 210 13.13 -5.79 -0.89
N SER A 211 12.24 -5.26 -0.05
CA SER A 211 12.72 -4.65 1.19
C SER A 211 12.91 -5.75 2.24
N GLY A 212 14.13 -5.86 2.79
CA GLY A 212 14.38 -6.70 3.95
C GLY A 212 13.56 -6.31 5.19
N TYR A 213 12.69 -5.29 5.10
CA TYR A 213 11.68 -4.95 6.11
C TYR A 213 10.43 -5.84 5.98
N ALA A 214 9.98 -6.18 4.77
CA ALA A 214 8.86 -7.10 4.54
C ALA A 214 9.21 -8.50 5.07
N ASP A 215 10.39 -9.02 4.72
CA ASP A 215 10.90 -10.30 5.22
C ASP A 215 11.03 -10.30 6.75
N ARG A 216 11.57 -9.22 7.34
CA ARG A 216 11.70 -9.09 8.80
C ARG A 216 10.36 -8.97 9.51
N ARG A 217 9.36 -8.32 8.89
CA ARG A 217 8.01 -8.19 9.43
C ARG A 217 7.28 -9.52 9.35
N GLU A 218 7.36 -10.23 8.23
CA GLU A 218 6.77 -11.56 8.06
C GLU A 218 7.40 -12.57 9.04
N GLN A 219 8.73 -12.57 9.18
CA GLN A 219 9.42 -13.38 10.19
C GLN A 219 8.97 -13.05 11.62
N ARG A 220 8.75 -11.77 11.95
CA ARG A 220 8.31 -11.34 13.29
C ARG A 220 6.82 -11.60 13.57
N MET A 221 5.99 -11.61 12.54
CA MET A 221 4.52 -11.71 12.65
C MET A 221 3.99 -13.12 12.35
N SER A 222 4.79 -14.01 11.76
CA SER A 222 4.42 -15.41 11.58
C SER A 222 4.32 -16.11 12.94
N LEU A 223 3.10 -16.43 13.37
CA LEU A 223 2.85 -17.19 14.60
C LEU A 223 3.35 -18.65 14.52
N GLU A 224 3.61 -19.17 13.31
CA GLU A 224 4.23 -20.49 13.08
C GLU A 224 5.77 -20.49 13.15
N ARG A 225 6.44 -19.36 12.86
CA ARG A 225 7.93 -19.25 12.83
C ARG A 225 8.52 -18.28 13.86
N GLY A 226 7.66 -17.51 14.53
CA GLY A 226 8.02 -16.47 15.50
C GLY A 226 7.79 -16.86 16.97
N GLY A 227 7.46 -18.12 17.25
CA GLY A 227 7.51 -18.70 18.60
C GLY A 227 8.84 -19.40 18.84
N SER A 228 9.24 -19.57 20.10
CA SER A 228 10.47 -20.24 20.58
C SER A 228 10.74 -21.67 20.07
N GLY A 229 9.94 -22.20 19.14
CA GLY A 229 10.06 -23.55 18.56
C GLY A 229 11.17 -23.72 17.53
N ASP A 230 11.70 -22.64 16.96
CA ASP A 230 12.66 -22.71 15.83
C ASP A 230 14.14 -22.61 16.26
N LEU A 231 14.45 -22.85 17.53
CA LEU A 231 15.84 -22.86 18.01
C LEU A 231 16.64 -24.03 17.38
N PHE A 232 15.97 -25.16 17.15
CA PHE A 232 16.61 -26.37 16.63
C PHE A 232 16.97 -26.26 15.15
N GLU A 233 16.09 -25.74 14.27
CA GLU A 233 16.46 -25.56 12.86
C GLU A 233 17.57 -24.52 12.72
N ARG A 234 17.55 -23.45 13.54
CA ARG A 234 18.64 -22.46 13.57
C ARG A 234 19.96 -23.04 14.05
N MET A 235 19.94 -23.89 15.08
CA MET A 235 21.11 -24.61 15.57
C MET A 235 21.64 -25.58 14.50
N GLN A 236 20.76 -26.29 13.81
CA GLN A 236 21.11 -27.22 12.75
C GLN A 236 21.71 -26.50 11.53
N ALA A 237 21.09 -25.41 11.07
CA ALA A 237 21.60 -24.59 9.99
C ALA A 237 22.96 -23.95 10.35
N ASN A 238 23.15 -23.53 11.60
CA ASN A 238 24.44 -23.02 12.05
C ASN A 238 25.52 -24.11 12.09
N ARG A 239 25.15 -25.31 12.56
CA ARG A 239 26.03 -26.49 12.55
C ARG A 239 26.44 -26.86 11.12
N GLU A 240 25.51 -26.86 10.18
CA GLU A 240 25.80 -27.15 8.76
C GLU A 240 26.76 -26.12 8.17
N ARG A 241 26.50 -24.82 8.37
CA ARG A 241 27.42 -23.76 7.93
C ARG A 241 28.80 -23.88 8.57
N ALA A 242 28.88 -24.29 9.84
CA ALA A 242 30.16 -24.50 10.51
C ALA A 242 30.94 -25.69 9.91
N LEU A 243 30.24 -26.77 9.56
CA LEU A 243 30.83 -27.92 8.87
C LEU A 243 31.30 -27.56 7.46
N GLU A 244 30.53 -26.76 6.72
CA GLU A 244 30.92 -26.26 5.40
C GLU A 244 32.19 -25.43 5.47
N ARG A 245 32.27 -24.45 6.38
CA ARG A 245 33.50 -23.66 6.60
C ARG A 245 34.70 -24.56 6.93
N ARG A 246 34.49 -25.62 7.71
CA ARG A 246 35.57 -26.57 8.04
C ARG A 246 36.01 -27.38 6.82
N ARG A 247 35.08 -27.79 5.95
CA ARG A 247 35.41 -28.48 4.69
C ARG A 247 36.17 -27.56 3.74
N GLU A 248 35.73 -26.31 3.61
CA GLU A 248 36.40 -25.30 2.79
C GLU A 248 37.81 -25.01 3.30
N ALA A 249 37.99 -24.85 4.62
CA ALA A 249 39.30 -24.68 5.23
C ALA A 249 40.22 -25.88 4.94
N MET A 250 39.73 -27.12 5.11
CA MET A 250 40.53 -28.31 4.77
C MET A 250 40.92 -28.37 3.29
N LEU A 251 40.03 -27.97 2.38
CA LEU A 251 40.34 -27.92 0.94
C LEU A 251 41.38 -26.83 0.63
N GLN A 252 41.33 -25.69 1.31
CA GLN A 252 42.36 -24.65 1.20
C GLN A 252 43.71 -25.14 1.72
N ASP A 253 43.74 -25.77 2.89
CA ASP A 253 44.97 -26.33 3.47
C ASP A 253 45.61 -27.38 2.55
N GLN A 254 44.81 -28.26 1.93
CA GLN A 254 45.31 -29.23 0.96
C GLN A 254 45.92 -28.56 -0.28
N ARG A 255 45.30 -27.50 -0.79
CA ARG A 255 45.85 -26.74 -1.92
C ARG A 255 47.17 -26.06 -1.54
N ASP A 256 47.27 -25.55 -0.31
CA ASP A 256 48.49 -24.91 0.18
C ASP A 256 49.61 -25.92 0.41
N GLU A 257 49.29 -27.12 0.92
CA GLU A 257 50.26 -28.21 1.04
C GLU A 257 50.79 -28.65 -0.32
N GLN A 258 49.92 -28.81 -1.32
CA GLN A 258 50.34 -29.12 -2.70
C GLN A 258 51.24 -28.03 -3.29
N ARG A 259 50.96 -26.75 -3.01
CA ARG A 259 51.82 -25.64 -3.42
C ARG A 259 53.20 -25.73 -2.76
N ARG A 260 53.26 -26.05 -1.46
CA ARG A 260 54.52 -26.24 -0.72
C ARG A 260 55.32 -27.42 -1.25
N GLN A 261 54.67 -28.54 -1.54
CA GLN A 261 55.33 -29.73 -2.10
C GLN A 261 55.97 -29.43 -3.47
N ARG A 262 55.22 -28.83 -4.39
CA ARG A 262 55.75 -28.42 -5.70
C ARG A 262 56.95 -27.46 -5.60
N ALA A 263 56.92 -26.55 -4.62
CA ALA A 263 58.03 -25.64 -4.37
C ALA A 263 59.28 -26.40 -3.87
N ARG A 264 59.11 -27.39 -2.97
CA ARG A 264 60.19 -28.24 -2.49
C ARG A 264 60.77 -29.13 -3.60
N ASP A 265 59.92 -29.72 -4.43
CA ASP A 265 60.36 -30.57 -5.54
C ASP A 265 61.16 -29.77 -6.56
N LYS A 266 60.69 -28.57 -6.94
CA LYS A 266 61.47 -27.64 -7.79
C LYS A 266 62.81 -27.25 -7.18
N GLN A 267 62.89 -27.06 -5.86
CA GLN A 267 64.17 -26.77 -5.21
C GLN A 267 65.12 -27.96 -5.26
N ARG A 268 64.60 -29.18 -5.10
CA ARG A 268 65.39 -30.41 -5.21
C ARG A 268 65.89 -30.65 -6.64
N GLU A 269 65.06 -30.40 -7.64
CA GLU A 269 65.45 -30.46 -9.06
C GLU A 269 66.60 -29.49 -9.35
N ARG A 270 66.47 -28.23 -8.95
CA ARG A 270 67.55 -27.22 -9.09
C ARG A 270 68.85 -27.61 -8.37
N GLN A 271 68.74 -28.24 -7.20
CA GLN A 271 69.93 -28.72 -6.48
C GLN A 271 70.60 -29.91 -7.18
N ARG A 272 69.83 -30.75 -7.88
CA ARG A 272 70.38 -31.86 -8.68
C ARG A 272 71.06 -31.34 -9.94
N GLU A 273 70.42 -30.42 -10.67
CA GLU A 273 71.02 -29.76 -11.84
C GLU A 273 72.36 -29.10 -11.48
N ASN A 274 72.40 -28.33 -10.38
CA ASN A 274 73.64 -27.68 -9.91
C ASN A 274 74.72 -28.66 -9.39
N ALA A 275 74.41 -29.95 -9.19
CA ALA A 275 75.37 -30.95 -8.73
C ALA A 275 75.90 -31.84 -9.87
N GLU A 276 75.26 -31.78 -11.05
CA GLU A 276 75.69 -32.49 -12.27
C GLU A 276 76.55 -31.60 -13.20
N ASP A 277 76.55 -30.28 -12.99
CA ASP A 277 77.49 -29.30 -13.58
C ASP A 277 78.77 -29.12 -12.73
#